data_AF-A0AAP8KL25-F1
#
_entry.id   AF-A0AAP8KL25-F1
#
_cell.length_a   1.000
_cell.length_b   1.000
_cell.length_c   1.000
_cell.angle_alpha   90.00
_cell.angle_beta   90.00
_cell.angle_gamma   90.00
#
_symmetry.space_group_name_H-M   'P 1'
#
loop_
_entity.id
_entity.type
_entity.pdbx_description
1 polymer ?
#
loop_
_entity_poly.entity_id
_entity_poly.type
_entity_poly.pdbx_seq_one_letter_code
_entity_poly.pdbx_strand_id
1 'polypeptide(L)'
;TKLDYQISIDKVVVQAQKAGIKKPFSIVYPSDKNGTFIVSNTSNSGVTGLDVSPYKEQTLYFDQYSGKKLGTIKYDDYGIIAKWFTWGIPLHEGHLFVILNKIINLFVCITLLVAIGMGFVSWIKRTKNTAVKVPHRVKKPASISLIICLIVLGLLMPLFGLS
;
A
#
# COMPACT_ATOMS: atom_id res chain seq x y z
N THR A 1 -20.25 0.18 -20.63
CA THR A 1 -21.37 -0.79 -20.65
C THR A 1 -22.61 -0.08 -20.14
N LYS A 2 -23.59 0.20 -21.01
CA LYS A 2 -24.83 0.87 -20.62
C LYS A 2 -25.82 -0.22 -20.22
N LEU A 3 -26.02 -0.43 -18.91
CA LEU A 3 -26.97 -1.40 -18.39
C LEU A 3 -28.33 -0.70 -18.22
N ASP A 4 -29.37 -1.15 -18.91
CA ASP A 4 -30.65 -0.44 -19.07
C ASP A 4 -31.45 -0.17 -17.77
N TYR A 5 -31.07 -0.81 -16.66
CA TYR A 5 -31.77 -0.70 -15.36
C TYR A 5 -30.85 -0.26 -14.20
N GLN A 6 -29.66 0.24 -14.51
CA GLN A 6 -28.71 0.68 -13.48
C GLN A 6 -29.16 2.00 -12.85
N ILE A 7 -29.05 2.10 -11.53
CA ILE A 7 -29.33 3.34 -10.81
C ILE A 7 -28.34 4.45 -11.19
N SER A 8 -28.78 5.71 -11.14
CA SER A 8 -27.90 6.85 -11.38
C SER A 8 -26.84 6.98 -10.29
N ILE A 9 -25.67 7.48 -10.67
CA ILE A 9 -24.55 7.75 -9.76
C ILE A 9 -24.94 8.73 -8.65
N ASP A 10 -25.78 9.72 -8.95
CA ASP A 10 -26.27 10.69 -7.97
C ASP A 10 -27.05 10.01 -6.83
N LYS A 11 -27.84 8.99 -7.17
CA LYS A 11 -28.58 8.21 -6.16
C LYS A 11 -27.62 7.44 -5.26
N VAL A 12 -26.55 6.87 -5.82
CA VAL A 12 -25.49 6.19 -5.07
C VAL A 12 -24.75 7.18 -4.15
N VAL A 13 -24.42 8.37 -4.65
CA VAL A 13 -23.75 9.44 -3.87
C VAL A 13 -24.61 9.85 -2.66
N VAL A 14 -25.91 10.09 -2.88
CA VAL A 14 -26.85 10.45 -1.80
C VAL A 14 -26.97 9.32 -0.77
N GLN A 15 -27.04 8.06 -1.23
CA GLN A 15 -27.10 6.91 -0.33
C GLN A 15 -25.81 6.71 0.46
N ALA A 16 -24.64 6.90 -0.16
CA ALA A 16 -23.35 6.83 0.51
C ALA A 16 -23.20 7.91 1.59
N GLN A 17 -23.64 9.13 1.31
CA GLN A 17 -23.66 10.22 2.29
C GLN A 17 -24.62 9.92 3.45
N LYS A 18 -25.82 9.41 3.17
CA LYS A 18 -26.76 8.95 4.21
C LYS A 18 -26.21 7.80 5.04
N ALA A 19 -25.38 6.93 4.44
CA ALA A 19 -24.70 5.85 5.14
C ALA A 19 -23.52 6.31 6.02
N GLY A 20 -23.19 7.61 6.01
CA GLY A 20 -22.18 8.21 6.89
C GLY A 20 -20.78 8.32 6.30
N ILE A 21 -20.58 7.99 5.01
CA ILE A 21 -19.33 8.32 4.32
C ILE A 21 -19.34 9.81 3.96
N LYS A 22 -18.41 10.57 4.54
CA LYS A 22 -18.17 11.97 4.17
C LYS A 22 -17.26 12.03 2.94
N LYS A 23 -17.49 13.02 2.08
CA LYS A 23 -16.54 13.39 1.02
C LYS A 23 -15.20 13.79 1.68
N PRO A 24 -14.05 13.47 1.08
CA PRO A 24 -13.86 12.80 -0.21
C PRO A 24 -14.03 11.26 -0.11
N PHE A 25 -14.59 10.64 -1.16
CA PHE A 25 -14.70 9.18 -1.28
C PHE A 25 -14.66 8.78 -2.75
N SER A 26 -14.20 7.56 -3.03
CA SER A 26 -14.10 6.99 -4.38
C SER A 26 -15.30 6.10 -4.66
N ILE A 27 -15.77 6.11 -5.90
CA ILE A 27 -16.84 5.23 -6.37
C ILE A 27 -16.31 4.42 -7.54
N VAL A 28 -16.31 3.10 -7.39
CA VAL A 28 -15.98 2.16 -8.47
C VAL A 28 -17.27 1.67 -9.10
N TYR A 29 -17.36 1.81 -10.42
CA TYR A 29 -18.50 1.31 -11.18
C TYR A 29 -18.43 -0.22 -11.30
N PRO A 30 -19.59 -0.91 -11.26
CA PRO A 30 -19.66 -2.33 -11.52
C PRO A 30 -19.25 -2.63 -12.97
N SER A 31 -18.35 -3.59 -13.15
CA SER A 31 -17.88 -4.02 -14.47
C SER A 31 -18.87 -4.94 -15.18
N ASP A 32 -19.66 -5.71 -14.41
CA ASP A 32 -20.56 -6.77 -14.89
C ASP A 32 -22.02 -6.60 -14.42
N LYS A 33 -22.93 -7.39 -15.00
CA LYS A 33 -24.36 -7.43 -14.63
C LYS A 33 -24.63 -7.88 -13.18
N ASN A 34 -23.70 -8.59 -12.56
CA ASN A 34 -23.79 -8.96 -11.14
C ASN A 34 -22.88 -8.08 -10.25
N GLY A 35 -22.26 -7.05 -10.83
CA GLY A 35 -21.37 -6.15 -10.12
C GLY A 35 -22.12 -5.21 -9.18
N THR A 36 -21.41 -4.72 -8.17
CA THR A 36 -21.93 -3.77 -7.18
C THR A 36 -21.22 -2.42 -7.31
N PHE A 37 -21.89 -1.34 -6.96
CA PHE A 37 -21.21 -0.08 -6.72
C PHE A 37 -20.39 -0.17 -5.43
N ILE A 38 -19.10 0.12 -5.54
CA ILE A 38 -18.21 0.11 -4.38
C ILE A 38 -17.89 1.55 -4.04
N VAL A 39 -18.27 1.98 -2.84
CA VAL A 39 -17.96 3.31 -2.33
C VAL A 39 -16.97 3.18 -1.20
N SER A 40 -15.76 3.69 -1.38
CA SER A 40 -14.68 3.54 -0.40
C SER A 40 -14.13 4.90 0.03
N ASN A 41 -13.81 5.00 1.31
CA ASN A 41 -13.01 6.07 1.85
C ASN A 41 -11.82 5.43 2.59
N THR A 42 -10.71 5.30 1.88
CA THR A 42 -9.50 4.61 2.34
C THR A 42 -8.25 5.32 1.81
N SER A 43 -7.24 5.39 2.66
CA SER A 43 -5.96 6.03 2.38
C SER A 43 -5.01 5.13 1.60
N ASN A 44 -5.33 3.84 1.45
CA ASN A 44 -4.56 2.91 0.63
C ASN A 44 -5.04 2.85 -0.83
N SER A 45 -5.98 3.72 -1.24
CA SER A 45 -6.57 3.69 -2.59
C SER A 45 -5.63 4.16 -3.69
N GLY A 46 -4.50 4.80 -3.36
CA GLY A 46 -3.59 5.43 -4.32
C GLY A 46 -4.17 6.67 -5.01
N VAL A 47 -5.35 7.13 -4.60
CA VAL A 47 -6.00 8.35 -5.11
C VAL A 47 -5.66 9.52 -4.20
N THR A 48 -4.97 10.52 -4.76
CA THR A 48 -4.55 11.70 -4.01
C THR A 48 -5.75 12.50 -3.50
N GLY A 49 -5.71 12.87 -2.21
CA GLY A 49 -6.76 13.66 -1.58
C GLY A 49 -7.95 12.86 -1.05
N LEU A 50 -7.88 11.52 -1.02
CA LEU A 50 -8.83 10.65 -0.32
C LEU A 50 -8.38 10.29 1.11
N ASP A 51 -7.42 11.03 1.65
CA ASP A 51 -6.72 10.69 2.87
C ASP A 51 -7.62 10.77 4.11
N VAL A 52 -7.84 9.62 4.73
CA VAL A 52 -8.52 9.48 6.02
C VAL A 52 -7.64 8.77 7.04
N SER A 53 -7.94 8.97 8.32
CA SER A 53 -7.26 8.19 9.36
C SER A 53 -7.49 6.69 9.11
N PRO A 54 -6.46 5.83 9.26
CA PRO A 54 -6.57 4.37 9.17
C PRO A 54 -7.78 3.78 9.91
N TYR A 55 -8.09 4.33 11.10
CA TYR A 55 -9.22 3.89 11.93
C TYR A 55 -10.60 4.22 11.36
N LYS A 56 -10.68 5.17 10.43
CA LYS A 56 -11.95 5.65 9.83
C LYS A 56 -12.16 5.09 8.43
N GLU A 57 -11.29 4.18 7.98
CA GLU A 57 -11.44 3.53 6.69
C GLU A 57 -12.69 2.67 6.66
N GLN A 58 -13.43 2.81 5.58
CA GLN A 58 -14.64 2.03 5.34
C GLN A 58 -14.92 1.89 3.85
N THR A 59 -15.39 0.70 3.48
CA THR A 59 -15.83 0.35 2.14
C THR A 59 -17.27 -0.14 2.20
N LEU A 60 -18.14 0.52 1.45
CA LEU A 60 -19.57 0.22 1.31
C LEU A 60 -19.83 -0.43 -0.04
N TYR A 61 -20.70 -1.44 -0.04
CA TYR A 61 -21.17 -2.11 -1.24
C TYR A 61 -22.65 -1.82 -1.44
N PHE A 62 -23.01 -1.35 -2.62
CA PHE A 62 -24.39 -1.05 -3.01
C PHE A 62 -24.79 -1.86 -4.24
N ASP A 63 -26.00 -2.39 -4.19
CA ASP A 63 -26.60 -3.09 -5.33
C ASP A 63 -26.89 -2.12 -6.48
N GLN A 64 -26.54 -2.51 -7.71
CA GLN A 64 -26.58 -1.61 -8.87
C GLN A 64 -27.99 -1.37 -9.45
N TYR A 65 -28.98 -2.17 -9.06
CA TYR A 65 -30.35 -2.08 -9.55
C TYR A 65 -31.30 -1.49 -8.50
N SER A 66 -31.22 -1.95 -7.26
CA SER A 66 -32.06 -1.48 -6.15
C SER A 66 -31.47 -0.29 -5.39
N GLY A 67 -30.14 -0.12 -5.41
CA GLY A 67 -29.44 0.82 -4.53
C GLY A 67 -29.49 0.41 -3.06
N LYS A 68 -29.80 -0.85 -2.75
CA LYS A 68 -29.75 -1.34 -1.37
C LYS A 68 -28.29 -1.48 -0.94
N LYS A 69 -27.98 -1.05 0.28
CA LYS A 69 -26.67 -1.33 0.91
C LYS A 69 -26.56 -2.84 1.17
N LEU A 70 -25.59 -3.48 0.54
CA LEU A 70 -25.32 -4.91 0.66
C LEU A 70 -24.42 -5.20 1.87
N GLY A 71 -23.42 -4.35 2.11
CA GLY A 71 -22.46 -4.56 3.18
C GLY A 71 -21.63 -3.33 3.49
N THR A 72 -20.96 -3.37 4.63
CA THR A 72 -19.98 -2.37 5.06
C THR A 72 -18.81 -3.11 5.68
N ILE A 73 -17.61 -2.84 5.18
CA ILE A 73 -16.37 -3.34 5.76
C ILE A 73 -15.65 -2.14 6.37
N LYS A 74 -15.34 -2.21 7.65
CA LYS A 74 -14.60 -1.17 8.38
C LYS A 74 -13.21 -1.67 8.75
N TYR A 75 -12.36 -0.75 9.21
CA TYR A 75 -11.05 -1.08 9.77
C TYR A 75 -11.09 -2.22 10.81
N ASP A 76 -12.12 -2.29 11.65
CA ASP A 76 -12.24 -3.32 12.68
C ASP A 76 -12.37 -4.73 12.10
N ASP A 77 -13.02 -4.85 10.94
CA ASP A 77 -13.25 -6.10 10.20
C ASP A 77 -11.98 -6.56 9.44
N TYR A 78 -10.94 -5.73 9.37
CA TYR A 78 -9.68 -6.09 8.72
C TYR A 78 -8.89 -7.11 9.55
N GLY A 79 -8.34 -8.12 8.87
CA GLY A 79 -7.38 -9.04 9.47
C GLY A 79 -6.10 -8.33 9.91
N ILE A 80 -5.31 -8.95 10.79
CA ILE A 80 -4.09 -8.36 11.37
C ILE A 80 -3.12 -7.86 10.29
N ILE A 81 -2.89 -8.66 9.26
CA ILE A 81 -1.99 -8.31 8.14
C ILE A 81 -2.56 -7.11 7.34
N ALA A 82 -3.87 -7.10 7.10
CA ALA A 82 -4.52 -5.99 6.40
C ALA A 82 -4.43 -4.68 7.21
N LYS A 83 -4.61 -4.74 8.53
CA LYS A 83 -4.39 -3.59 9.43
C LYS A 83 -2.96 -3.06 9.33
N TRP A 84 -1.95 -3.94 9.30
CA TRP A 84 -0.57 -3.53 9.07
C TRP A 84 -0.38 -2.79 7.76
N PHE A 85 -0.97 -3.25 6.65
CA PHE A 85 -0.89 -2.54 5.37
C PHE A 85 -1.61 -1.20 5.38
N THR A 86 -2.76 -1.10 6.04
CA THR A 86 -3.49 0.16 6.23
C THR A 86 -2.65 1.23 6.93
N TRP A 87 -1.70 0.84 7.77
CA TRP A 87 -0.74 1.75 8.39
C TRP A 87 0.53 1.94 7.57
N GLY A 88 1.08 0.86 7.03
CA GLY A 88 2.37 0.86 6.34
C GLY A 88 2.37 1.64 5.03
N ILE A 89 1.34 1.45 4.20
CA ILE A 89 1.25 2.11 2.88
C ILE A 89 1.15 3.63 3.05
N PRO A 90 0.21 4.19 3.85
CA PRO A 90 0.11 5.64 3.99
C PRO A 90 1.32 6.25 4.71
N LEU A 91 2.04 5.48 5.53
CA LEU A 91 3.29 5.91 6.15
C LEU A 91 4.36 6.06 5.07
N HIS A 92 4.55 5.04 4.23
CA HIS A 92 5.51 5.06 3.14
C HIS A 92 5.19 6.14 2.09
N GLU A 93 3.92 6.32 1.74
CA GLU A 93 3.50 7.31 0.74
C GLU A 93 3.53 8.76 1.25
N GLY A 94 3.58 8.98 2.57
CA GLY A 94 3.59 10.35 3.13
C GLY A 94 2.20 10.90 3.47
N HIS A 95 1.15 10.08 3.43
CA HIS A 95 -0.23 10.48 3.68
C HIS A 95 -0.59 10.49 5.18
N LEU A 96 0.03 9.63 5.98
CA LEU A 96 -0.11 9.65 7.45
C LEU A 96 0.49 10.95 8.02
N PHE A 97 -0.21 11.64 8.94
CA PHE A 97 0.29 12.86 9.63
C PHE A 97 0.74 14.04 8.74
N VAL A 98 0.38 14.02 7.45
CA VAL A 98 0.58 15.07 6.42
C VAL A 98 2.02 15.61 6.34
N ILE A 99 2.38 16.61 7.16
CA ILE A 99 3.68 17.29 7.06
C ILE A 99 4.80 16.49 7.74
N LEU A 100 4.50 15.87 8.88
CA LEU A 100 5.53 15.21 9.70
C LEU A 100 6.11 14.00 8.97
N ASN A 101 5.23 13.21 8.35
CA ASN A 101 5.63 12.01 7.62
C ASN A 101 6.40 12.35 6.33
N LYS A 102 6.04 13.44 5.65
CA LYS A 102 6.82 13.94 4.50
C LYS A 102 8.25 14.31 4.90
N ILE A 103 8.43 14.95 6.06
CA ILE A 103 9.76 15.29 6.58
C ILE A 103 10.54 14.01 6.90
N ILE A 104 9.92 13.04 7.56
CA ILE A 104 10.56 11.75 7.87
C ILE A 104 10.99 11.04 6.59
N ASN A 105 10.10 10.93 5.59
CA ASN A 105 10.40 10.30 4.32
C ASN A 105 11.52 11.04 3.57
N LEU A 106 11.55 12.38 3.63
CA LEU A 106 12.65 13.17 3.08
C LEU A 106 13.99 12.83 3.75
N PHE A 107 14.04 12.73 5.07
CA PHE A 107 15.25 12.33 5.79
C PHE A 107 15.71 10.92 5.41
N VAL A 108 14.78 9.97 5.26
CA VAL A 108 15.10 8.62 4.79
C VAL A 108 15.70 8.65 3.38
N CYS A 109 15.10 9.40 2.46
CA CYS A 109 15.62 9.56 1.10
C CYS A 109 17.04 10.16 1.08
N ILE A 110 17.28 11.23 1.85
CA ILE A 110 18.60 11.85 1.96
C ILE A 110 19.62 10.85 2.52
N THR A 111 19.25 10.11 3.56
CA THR A 111 20.12 9.11 4.18
C THR A 111 20.52 8.02 3.17
N LEU A 112 19.57 7.55 2.37
CA LEU A 112 19.82 6.56 1.33
C LEU A 112 20.75 7.11 0.23
N LEU A 113 20.52 8.35 -0.22
CA LEU A 113 21.40 9.01 -1.20
C LEU A 113 22.83 9.17 -0.67
N VAL A 114 22.99 9.55 0.59
CA VAL A 114 24.30 9.63 1.25
C VAL A 114 24.96 8.25 1.31
N ALA A 115 24.22 7.20 1.69
CA ALA A 115 24.73 5.84 1.73
C ALA A 115 25.21 5.34 0.35
N ILE A 116 24.43 5.62 -0.71
CA ILE A 116 24.82 5.33 -2.10
C ILE A 116 26.08 6.09 -2.48
N GLY A 117 26.14 7.40 -2.16
CA GLY A 117 27.31 8.25 -2.40
C GLY A 117 28.56 7.72 -1.69
N MET A 118 28.46 7.35 -0.41
CA MET A 118 29.55 6.75 0.35
C MET A 118 30.00 5.40 -0.25
N GLY A 119 29.06 4.55 -0.64
CA GLY A 119 29.34 3.29 -1.31
C GLY A 119 30.10 3.49 -2.63
N PHE A 120 29.66 4.46 -3.44
CA PHE A 120 30.29 4.81 -4.70
C PHE A 120 31.70 5.39 -4.52
N VAL A 121 31.87 6.32 -3.57
CA VAL A 121 33.19 6.87 -3.21
C VAL A 121 34.14 5.78 -2.71
N SER A 122 33.66 4.87 -1.86
CA SER A 122 34.42 3.72 -1.39
C SER A 122 34.86 2.81 -2.54
N TRP A 123 33.97 2.54 -3.49
CA TRP A 123 34.27 1.76 -4.68
C TRP A 123 35.33 2.42 -5.57
N ILE A 124 35.24 3.74 -5.81
CA ILE A 124 36.28 4.49 -6.56
C ILE A 124 37.62 4.46 -5.82
N LYS A 125 37.63 4.70 -4.50
CA LYS A 125 38.86 4.65 -3.69
C LYS A 125 39.50 3.26 -3.72
N ARG A 126 38.69 2.19 -3.74
CA ARG A 126 39.16 0.81 -3.91
C ARG A 126 39.78 0.57 -5.29
N THR A 127 39.21 1.12 -6.35
CA THR A 127 39.70 0.90 -7.72
C THR A 127 40.99 1.67 -8.02
N LYS A 128 41.13 2.89 -7.47
CA LYS A 128 42.29 3.77 -7.74
C LYS A 128 43.51 3.46 -6.87
N ASN A 129 43.34 2.74 -5.77
CA ASN A 129 44.38 2.59 -4.77
C ASN A 129 44.62 1.10 -4.48
N THR A 130 45.60 0.51 -5.18
CA THR A 130 45.97 -0.91 -5.07
C THR A 130 46.51 -1.30 -3.69
N ALA A 131 46.78 -0.32 -2.81
CA ALA A 131 47.34 -0.48 -1.48
C ALA A 131 46.29 -0.54 -0.34
N VAL A 132 44.99 -0.42 -0.64
CA VAL A 132 43.94 -0.57 0.38
C VAL A 132 43.94 -2.04 0.84
N LYS A 133 44.39 -2.30 2.07
CA LYS A 133 44.31 -3.63 2.70
C LYS A 133 42.85 -4.03 2.84
N VAL A 134 42.34 -4.74 1.82
CA VAL A 134 40.98 -5.29 1.84
C VAL A 134 40.96 -6.37 2.94
N PRO A 135 40.00 -6.35 3.88
CA PRO A 135 39.83 -7.47 4.79
C PRO A 135 39.63 -8.73 3.97
N HIS A 136 40.45 -9.76 4.21
CA HIS A 136 40.35 -11.02 3.50
C HIS A 136 38.92 -11.56 3.65
N ARG A 137 38.27 -11.85 2.51
CA ARG A 137 36.94 -12.47 2.50
C ARG A 137 37.05 -13.83 3.18
N VAL A 138 36.64 -13.88 4.44
CA VAL A 138 36.43 -15.14 5.15
C VAL A 138 35.35 -15.92 4.40
N LYS A 139 35.70 -17.09 3.86
CA LYS A 139 34.75 -18.02 3.24
C LYS A 139 33.86 -18.59 4.34
N LYS A 140 32.88 -17.80 4.81
CA LYS A 140 31.85 -18.29 5.72
C LYS A 140 30.84 -19.09 4.89
N PRO A 141 30.44 -20.31 5.32
CA PRO A 141 29.31 -20.99 4.72
C PRO A 141 28.06 -20.11 4.82
N ALA A 142 27.15 -20.24 3.86
CA ALA A 142 25.90 -19.50 3.89
C ALA A 142 25.21 -19.72 5.25
N SER A 143 24.73 -18.62 5.85
CA SER A 143 24.05 -18.71 7.14
C SER A 143 22.84 -19.62 7.01
N ILE A 144 22.77 -20.68 7.81
CA ILE A 144 21.64 -21.62 7.84
C ILE A 144 20.32 -20.86 8.07
N SER A 145 20.37 -19.81 8.90
CA SER A 145 19.23 -18.91 9.13
C SER A 145 18.78 -18.19 7.84
N LEU A 146 19.71 -17.80 6.98
CA LEU A 146 19.39 -17.17 5.69
C LEU A 146 18.73 -18.16 4.74
N ILE A 147 19.23 -19.40 4.68
CA ILE A 147 18.64 -20.46 3.85
C ILE A 147 17.21 -20.78 4.30
N ILE A 148 17.00 -20.96 5.61
CA ILE A 148 15.67 -21.20 6.18
C ILE A 148 14.72 -20.04 5.85
N CYS A 149 15.18 -18.80 6.01
CA CYS A 149 14.41 -17.60 5.69
C CYS A 149 13.98 -17.59 4.21
N LEU A 150 14.90 -17.88 3.28
CA LEU A 150 14.61 -17.94 1.85
C LEU A 150 13.58 -19.02 1.51
N ILE A 151 13.69 -20.21 2.11
CA ILE A 151 12.73 -21.30 1.88
C ILE A 151 11.33 -20.90 2.38
N VAL A 152 11.24 -20.32 3.58
CA VAL A 152 9.97 -19.86 4.15
C VAL A 152 9.34 -18.78 3.29
N LEU A 153 10.11 -17.79 2.84
CA LEU A 153 9.63 -16.75 1.93
C LEU A 153 9.17 -17.34 0.59
N GLY A 154 9.91 -18.30 0.02
CA GLY A 154 9.54 -18.96 -1.23
C GLY A 154 8.24 -19.76 -1.13
N LEU A 155 7.98 -20.39 0.03
CA LEU A 155 6.72 -21.09 0.30
C LEU A 155 5.55 -20.13 0.51
N LEU A 156 5.77 -19.03 1.23
CA LEU A 156 4.73 -18.02 1.51
C LEU A 156 4.40 -17.16 0.28
N MET A 157 5.38 -16.93 -0.60
CA MET A 157 5.23 -16.12 -1.81
C MET A 157 5.75 -16.85 -3.06
N PRO A 158 5.05 -17.92 -3.50
CA PRO A 158 5.53 -18.79 -4.57
C PRO A 158 5.69 -18.07 -5.91
N LEU A 159 4.81 -17.11 -6.24
CA LEU A 159 4.97 -16.30 -7.45
C LEU A 159 6.16 -15.34 -7.40
N PHE A 160 6.53 -14.85 -6.21
CA PHE A 160 7.67 -13.95 -6.05
C PHE A 160 9.00 -14.70 -6.17
N GLY A 161 9.03 -15.99 -5.81
CA GLY A 161 10.19 -16.87 -6.02
C GLY A 161 10.31 -17.44 -7.44
N LEU A 162 9.21 -17.43 -8.22
CA LEU A 162 9.20 -17.85 -9.63
C LEU A 162 9.53 -16.70 -10.59
N SER A 163 9.47 -15.46 -10.13
CA SER A 163 9.81 -14.23 -10.86
C SER A 163 11.30 -13.94 -10.83
#